data_AF-A0A2B3U128-F1
#
_entry.id   AF-A0A2B3U128-F1
#
_cell.length_a   1.000
_cell.length_b   1.000
_cell.length_c   1.000
_cell.angle_alpha   90.00
_cell.angle_beta   90.00
_cell.angle_gamma   90.00
#
_symmetry.space_group_name_H-M   'P 1'
#
loop_
_entity.id
_entity.type
_entity.pdbx_description
1 polymer ?
#
loop_
_entity_poly.entity_id
_entity_poly.type
_entity_poly.pdbx_seq_one_letter_code
_entity_poly.pdbx_strand_id
1 'polypeptide(L)'
;MNSVELFANMIMKEACGVQASDLHIVPRQKDMAIQLRIGKDLITKRCIEKGFGEKLVSHFKFLASMDIGERRKPQNGSLYLQIDGKEVYLRLSTLPTVYQESLVIRLHLQASAQPLSHLSLFPSSAEKLLSFLKHSHGLLVFTGPTG
;
A
#
# COMPACT_ATOMS: atom_id res chain seq x y z
N MET A 1 -20.55 2.72 -15.70
CA MET A 1 -19.39 2.37 -14.85
C MET A 1 -19.86 1.47 -13.71
N ASN A 2 -19.11 0.44 -13.37
CA ASN A 2 -19.48 -0.57 -12.37
C ASN A 2 -19.46 0.05 -10.95
N SER A 3 -20.44 -0.27 -10.10
CA SER A 3 -20.56 0.31 -8.73
C SER A 3 -19.33 0.02 -7.85
N VAL A 4 -18.66 -1.11 -8.09
CA VAL A 4 -17.44 -1.52 -7.36
C VAL A 4 -16.25 -0.62 -7.71
N GLU A 5 -16.10 -0.26 -8.98
CA GLU A 5 -14.98 0.57 -9.46
C GLU A 5 -15.08 2.00 -8.90
N LEU A 6 -16.28 2.59 -8.93
CA LEU A 6 -16.55 3.90 -8.33
C LEU A 6 -16.23 3.90 -6.83
N PHE A 7 -16.60 2.84 -6.13
CA PHE A 7 -16.32 2.68 -4.72
C PHE A 7 -14.82 2.50 -4.44
N ALA A 8 -14.12 1.68 -5.23
CA ALA A 8 -12.68 1.49 -5.13
C ALA A 8 -11.92 2.81 -5.30
N ASN A 9 -12.26 3.59 -6.32
CA ASN A 9 -11.68 4.91 -6.54
C ASN A 9 -11.97 5.88 -5.37
N MET A 10 -13.19 5.87 -4.84
CA MET A 10 -13.58 6.72 -3.71
C MET A 10 -12.79 6.37 -2.44
N ILE A 11 -12.66 5.09 -2.07
CA ILE A 11 -11.90 4.72 -0.86
C ILE A 11 -10.40 4.95 -1.02
N MET A 12 -9.85 4.81 -2.23
CA MET A 12 -8.45 5.13 -2.50
C MET A 12 -8.18 6.64 -2.40
N LYS A 13 -9.08 7.47 -2.92
CA LYS A 13 -9.02 8.93 -2.73
C LYS A 13 -9.11 9.30 -1.26
N GLU A 14 -10.03 8.70 -0.51
CA GLU A 14 -10.16 8.93 0.94
C GLU A 14 -8.85 8.56 1.66
N ALA A 15 -8.28 7.38 1.38
CA ALA A 15 -7.02 6.92 1.97
C ALA A 15 -5.86 7.87 1.68
N CYS A 16 -5.72 8.33 0.43
CA CYS A 16 -4.71 9.31 0.05
C CYS A 16 -4.94 10.68 0.72
N GLY A 17 -6.18 11.14 0.80
CA GLY A 17 -6.55 12.43 1.37
C GLY A 17 -6.21 12.54 2.86
N VAL A 18 -6.36 11.44 3.60
CA VAL A 18 -5.99 11.37 5.03
C VAL A 18 -4.55 10.88 5.26
N GLN A 19 -3.74 10.75 4.20
CA GLN A 19 -2.36 10.26 4.25
C GLN A 19 -2.23 8.90 4.98
N ALA A 20 -3.15 7.98 4.71
CA ALA A 20 -3.10 6.63 5.28
C ALA A 20 -1.89 5.85 4.72
N SER A 21 -1.21 5.09 5.57
CA SER A 21 -0.12 4.20 5.15
C SER A 21 -0.65 2.89 4.55
N ASP A 22 -1.79 2.41 5.06
CA ASP A 22 -2.39 1.14 4.66
C ASP A 22 -3.91 1.26 4.62
N LEU A 23 -4.53 0.70 3.59
CA LEU A 23 -5.96 0.43 3.47
C LEU A 23 -6.18 -1.06 3.66
N HIS A 24 -7.05 -1.42 4.61
CA HIS A 24 -7.38 -2.80 4.94
C HIS A 24 -8.84 -3.09 4.60
N ILE A 25 -9.08 -4.21 3.92
CA ILE A 25 -10.39 -4.81 3.68
C ILE A 25 -10.39 -6.15 4.43
N VAL A 26 -11.05 -6.17 5.57
CA VAL A 26 -10.99 -7.27 6.54
C VAL A 26 -12.34 -7.96 6.63
N PRO A 27 -12.45 -9.23 6.23
CA PRO A 27 -13.69 -9.98 6.37
C PRO A 27 -13.95 -10.35 7.82
N ARG A 28 -15.20 -10.24 8.23
CA ARG A 28 -15.71 -10.63 9.55
C ARG A 28 -16.83 -11.66 9.37
N GLN A 29 -17.48 -12.07 10.45
CA GLN A 29 -18.53 -13.07 10.37
C GLN A 29 -19.76 -12.61 9.58
N LYS A 30 -20.14 -11.33 9.66
CA LYS A 30 -21.37 -10.79 9.03
C LYS A 30 -21.12 -9.79 7.91
N ASP A 31 -20.01 -9.07 7.95
CA ASP A 31 -19.67 -7.97 7.05
C ASP A 31 -18.18 -8.04 6.63
N MET A 32 -17.75 -7.07 5.81
CA MET A 32 -16.34 -6.73 5.65
C MET A 32 -16.10 -5.32 6.19
N ALA A 33 -15.06 -5.15 7.00
CA ALA A 33 -14.65 -3.87 7.52
C ALA A 33 -13.59 -3.22 6.62
N ILE A 34 -13.78 -1.94 6.32
CA ILE A 34 -12.76 -1.11 5.67
C ILE A 34 -12.07 -0.29 6.75
N GLN A 35 -10.77 -0.46 6.88
CA GLN A 35 -9.96 0.22 7.89
C GLN A 35 -8.80 0.96 7.21
N LEU A 36 -8.42 2.11 7.77
CA LEU A 36 -7.27 2.88 7.32
C LEU A 36 -6.26 2.96 8.47
N ARG A 37 -4.98 2.74 8.17
CA ARG A 37 -3.89 3.05 9.09
C ARG A 37 -3.45 4.49 8.86
N ILE A 38 -3.62 5.34 9.88
CA ILE A 38 -3.23 6.74 9.85
C ILE A 38 -2.24 6.96 10.99
N GLY A 39 -0.98 7.19 10.65
CA GLY A 39 0.11 7.19 11.62
C GLY A 39 0.21 5.84 12.34
N LYS A 40 -0.01 5.82 13.66
CA LYS A 40 0.05 4.60 14.47
C LYS A 40 -1.31 3.90 14.61
N ASP A 41 -2.39 4.60 14.29
CA ASP A 41 -3.75 4.14 14.60
C ASP A 41 -4.36 3.41 13.41
N LEU A 42 -5.11 2.34 13.71
CA LEU A 42 -5.92 1.62 12.72
C LEU A 42 -7.39 1.93 12.97
N ILE A 43 -8.00 2.67 12.05
CA ILE A 43 -9.35 3.23 12.22
C ILE A 43 -10.32 2.54 11.27
N THR A 44 -11.39 1.94 11.80
CA THR A 44 -12.50 1.43 10.96
C THR A 44 -13.31 2.61 10.43
N LYS A 45 -13.36 2.75 9.10
CA LYS A 45 -14.11 3.81 8.44
C LYS A 45 -15.54 3.42 8.14
N ARG A 46 -15.75 2.18 7.69
CA ARG A 46 -17.06 1.70 7.24
C ARG A 46 -17.10 0.18 7.23
N CYS A 47 -18.31 -0.37 7.31
CA CYS A 47 -18.59 -1.77 7.07
C CYS A 47 -19.42 -1.91 5.80
N ILE A 48 -19.13 -2.92 5.00
CA ILE A 48 -19.82 -3.22 3.75
C ILE A 48 -20.32 -4.66 3.76
N GLU A 49 -21.32 -4.94 2.93
CA GLU A 49 -21.80 -6.30 2.76
C GLU A 49 -20.72 -7.22 2.20
N LYS A 50 -20.70 -8.46 2.68
CA LYS A 50 -19.72 -9.48 2.28
C LYS A 50 -19.61 -9.67 0.77
N GLY A 51 -20.74 -9.81 0.09
CA GLY A 51 -20.76 -10.03 -1.36
C GLY A 51 -20.18 -8.84 -2.14
N PHE A 52 -20.38 -7.61 -1.65
CA PHE A 52 -19.77 -6.42 -2.24
C PHE A 52 -18.26 -6.37 -1.95
N GLY A 53 -17.84 -6.73 -0.73
CA GLY A 53 -16.45 -6.82 -0.35
C GLY A 53 -15.64 -7.84 -1.17
N GLU A 54 -16.19 -9.03 -1.45
CA GLU A 54 -15.53 -10.00 -2.32
C GLU A 54 -15.31 -9.48 -3.74
N LYS A 55 -16.30 -8.77 -4.29
CA LYS A 55 -16.19 -8.13 -5.61
C LYS A 55 -15.12 -7.05 -5.59
N LEU A 56 -15.03 -6.28 -4.50
CA LEU A 56 -14.01 -5.26 -4.32
C LEU A 56 -12.60 -5.87 -4.27
N VAL A 57 -12.39 -6.95 -3.51
CA VAL A 57 -11.11 -7.68 -3.48
C VAL A 57 -10.77 -8.22 -4.87
N SER A 58 -11.74 -8.81 -5.57
CA SER A 58 -11.55 -9.33 -6.93
C SER A 58 -11.16 -8.23 -7.94
N HIS A 59 -11.77 -7.04 -7.80
CA HIS A 59 -11.44 -5.87 -8.62
C HIS A 59 -9.99 -5.41 -8.39
N PHE A 60 -9.54 -5.31 -7.14
CA PHE A 60 -8.15 -4.98 -6.84
C PHE A 60 -7.17 -6.07 -7.29
N LYS A 61 -7.55 -7.35 -7.20
CA LYS A 61 -6.75 -8.45 -7.75
C LYS A 61 -6.54 -8.32 -9.25
N PHE A 62 -7.62 -8.03 -9.98
CA PHE A 62 -7.54 -7.74 -11.41
C PHE A 62 -6.58 -6.59 -11.71
N LEU A 63 -6.72 -5.45 -11.03
CA LEU A 63 -5.87 -4.28 -11.25
C LEU A 63 -4.39 -4.55 -10.97
N ALA A 64 -4.08 -5.40 -9.99
CA ALA A 64 -2.70 -5.78 -9.65
C ALA A 64 -2.21 -7.04 -10.37
N SER A 65 -2.91 -7.51 -11.41
CA SER A 65 -2.54 -8.71 -12.19
C SER A 65 -2.37 -9.98 -11.32
N MET A 66 -3.17 -10.09 -10.27
CA MET A 66 -3.27 -11.29 -9.42
C MET A 66 -4.33 -12.27 -9.98
N ASP A 67 -4.21 -13.55 -9.63
CA ASP A 67 -5.19 -14.57 -10.01
C ASP A 67 -6.48 -14.40 -9.19
N ILE A 68 -7.55 -13.95 -9.84
CA ILE A 68 -8.86 -13.72 -9.23
C ILE A 68 -9.50 -15.02 -8.72
N GLY A 69 -9.27 -16.14 -9.43
CA GLY A 69 -9.82 -17.46 -9.13
C GLY A 69 -9.16 -18.13 -7.93
N GLU A 70 -7.88 -17.88 -7.69
CA GLU A 70 -7.18 -18.42 -6.53
C GLU A 70 -7.46 -17.60 -5.27
N ARG A 71 -8.14 -18.20 -4.29
CA ARG A 71 -8.50 -17.56 -3.01
C ARG A 71 -7.95 -18.31 -1.78
N ARG A 72 -7.23 -19.41 -1.98
CA ARG A 72 -6.73 -20.32 -0.93
C ARG A 72 -5.27 -20.09 -0.59
N LYS A 73 -4.56 -19.31 -1.42
CA LYS A 73 -3.15 -18.97 -1.21
C LYS A 73 -3.00 -17.45 -1.08
N PRO A 74 -2.06 -16.97 -0.25
CA PRO A 74 -1.72 -15.55 -0.23
C PRO A 74 -1.21 -15.12 -1.60
N GLN A 75 -1.57 -13.91 -2.03
CA GLN A 75 -1.04 -13.30 -3.25
C GLN A 75 -0.46 -11.93 -2.97
N ASN A 76 0.50 -11.53 -3.79
CA ASN A 76 1.07 -10.19 -3.76
C ASN A 76 1.01 -9.61 -5.16
N GLY A 77 0.68 -8.34 -5.24
CA GLY A 77 0.72 -7.57 -6.48
C GLY A 77 1.19 -6.16 -6.20
N SER A 78 1.56 -5.47 -7.26
CA SER A 78 1.90 -4.06 -7.21
C SER A 78 1.17 -3.38 -8.35
N LEU A 79 0.72 -2.15 -8.12
CA LEU A 79 0.09 -1.37 -9.17
C LEU A 79 0.40 0.12 -8.96
N TYR A 80 0.42 0.85 -10.06
CA TYR A 80 0.66 2.29 -10.09
C TYR A 80 -0.64 2.99 -10.47
N LEU A 81 -1.06 4.00 -9.70
CA LEU A 81 -2.22 4.84 -10.01
C LEU A 81 -1.87 6.31 -9.93
N GLN A 82 -2.57 7.10 -10.74
CA GLN A 82 -2.66 8.53 -10.53
C GLN A 82 -3.97 8.86 -9.81
N ILE A 83 -3.86 9.46 -8.63
CA ILE A 83 -4.98 9.88 -7.79
C ILE A 83 -4.85 11.39 -7.60
N ASP A 84 -5.81 12.15 -8.14
CA ASP A 84 -5.85 13.62 -8.07
C ASP A 84 -4.52 14.28 -8.51
N GLY A 85 -3.94 13.77 -9.60
CA GLY A 85 -2.68 14.26 -10.18
C GLY A 85 -1.42 13.86 -9.42
N LYS A 86 -1.53 13.05 -8.35
CA LYS A 86 -0.38 12.48 -7.63
C LYS A 86 -0.17 11.03 -8.01
N GLU A 87 1.09 10.69 -8.23
CA GLU A 87 1.52 9.31 -8.43
C GLU A 87 1.54 8.57 -7.10
N VAL A 88 0.87 7.42 -7.05
CA VAL A 88 0.84 6.56 -5.87
C VAL A 88 1.21 5.15 -6.29
N TYR A 89 2.29 4.64 -5.72
CA TYR A 89 2.70 3.26 -5.87
C TYR A 89 2.01 2.44 -4.79
N LEU A 90 1.32 1.38 -5.21
CA LEU A 90 0.56 0.54 -4.30
C LEU A 90 1.16 -0.85 -4.28
N ARG A 91 1.27 -1.41 -3.07
CA ARG A 91 1.56 -2.83 -2.85
C ARG A 91 0.34 -3.48 -2.24
N LEU A 92 -0.16 -4.51 -2.90
CA LEU A 92 -1.35 -5.23 -2.51
C LEU A 92 -0.95 -6.62 -2.04
N SER A 93 -1.55 -7.07 -0.94
CA SER A 93 -1.37 -8.41 -0.42
C SER A 93 -2.71 -8.98 -0.01
N THR A 94 -3.05 -10.15 -0.54
CA THR A 94 -4.23 -10.90 -0.11
C THR A 94 -3.86 -12.04 0.80
N LEU A 95 -4.76 -12.37 1.73
CA LEU A 95 -4.59 -13.50 2.64
C LEU A 95 -5.92 -14.23 2.82
N PRO A 96 -5.97 -15.56 2.62
CA PRO A 96 -7.15 -16.37 2.98
C PRO A 96 -7.40 -16.30 4.49
N THR A 97 -8.65 -16.07 4.88
CA THR A 97 -9.07 -16.10 6.29
C THR A 97 -10.21 -17.10 6.48
N VAL A 98 -10.62 -17.31 7.75
CA VAL A 98 -11.76 -18.19 8.09
C VAL A 98 -13.06 -17.75 7.42
N TYR A 99 -13.24 -16.45 7.20
CA TYR A 99 -14.48 -15.93 6.63
C TYR A 99 -14.40 -15.81 5.11
N GLN A 100 -13.48 -15.00 4.59
CA GLN A 100 -13.25 -14.74 3.16
C GLN A 100 -11.78 -14.32 2.92
N GLU A 101 -11.41 -13.95 1.70
CA GLU A 101 -10.09 -13.37 1.42
C GLU A 101 -10.02 -11.93 1.98
N SER A 102 -8.98 -11.65 2.76
CA SER A 102 -8.64 -10.29 3.20
C SER A 102 -7.68 -9.63 2.22
N LEU A 103 -7.70 -8.31 2.14
CA LEU A 103 -6.80 -7.53 1.30
C LEU A 103 -6.21 -6.37 2.11
N VAL A 104 -4.90 -6.18 2.00
CA VAL A 104 -4.19 -5.00 2.47
C VAL A 104 -3.55 -4.32 1.28
N ILE A 105 -3.75 -3.00 1.17
CA ILE A 105 -3.13 -2.14 0.18
C ILE A 105 -2.25 -1.16 0.93
N ARG A 106 -0.93 -1.26 0.75
CA ARG A 106 0.02 -0.28 1.24
C ARG A 106 0.15 0.86 0.24
N LEU A 107 -0.02 2.09 0.71
CA LEU A 107 0.09 3.29 -0.10
C LEU A 107 1.49 3.87 0.09
N HIS A 108 2.33 3.74 -0.94
CA HIS A 108 3.55 4.51 -1.05
C HIS A 108 3.23 5.83 -1.75
N LEU A 109 2.68 6.75 -0.96
CA LEU A 109 2.61 8.15 -1.34
C LEU A 109 4.05 8.59 -1.51
N GLN A 110 4.44 8.97 -2.73
CA GLN A 110 5.79 9.41 -3.00
C GLN A 110 6.06 10.65 -2.13
N ALA A 111 6.73 10.45 -0.99
CA ALA A 111 7.46 11.52 -0.36
C ALA A 111 8.57 11.85 -1.35
N SER A 112 8.67 13.11 -1.76
CA SER A 112 9.83 13.58 -2.52
C SER A 112 11.10 13.01 -1.89
N ALA A 113 11.97 12.41 -2.72
CA ALA A 113 13.24 11.88 -2.25
C ALA A 113 13.94 12.98 -1.46
N GLN A 114 14.07 12.78 -0.15
CA GLN A 114 14.70 13.77 0.71
C GLN A 114 16.20 13.77 0.41
N PRO A 115 16.84 14.95 0.34
CA PRO A 115 18.28 15.03 0.25
C PRO A 115 18.93 14.20 1.36
N LEU A 116 20.00 13.46 1.06
CA LEU A 116 20.70 12.66 2.06
C LEU A 116 21.16 13.51 3.26
N SER A 117 21.47 14.78 3.02
CA SER A 117 21.80 15.77 4.05
C SER A 117 20.68 15.99 5.08
N HIS A 118 19.41 15.83 4.68
CA HIS A 118 18.26 15.93 5.59
C HIS A 118 17.99 14.62 6.36
N LEU A 119 18.52 13.50 5.87
CA LEU A 119 18.36 12.18 6.49
C LEU A 119 19.49 11.85 7.48
N SER A 120 20.65 12.49 7.35
CA SER A 120 21.80 12.24 8.22
C SER A 120 21.69 13.02 9.53
N LEU A 121 21.82 12.31 10.65
CA LEU A 121 22.01 12.94 11.97
C LEU A 121 23.30 13.78 12.02
N PHE A 122 24.32 13.37 11.27
CA PHE A 122 25.61 14.06 11.16
C PHE A 122 25.89 14.42 9.71
N PRO A 123 25.97 15.71 9.35
CA PRO A 123 26.23 16.16 7.99
C PRO A 123 27.51 15.56 7.37
N SER A 124 28.55 15.37 8.19
CA SER A 124 29.82 14.77 7.75
C SER A 124 29.68 13.31 7.28
N SER A 125 28.74 12.55 7.83
CA SER A 125 28.46 11.18 7.39
C SER A 125 27.79 11.16 6.02
N ALA A 126 26.86 12.10 5.75
CA ALA A 126 26.26 12.27 4.43
C ALA A 126 27.29 12.68 3.39
N GLU A 127 28.17 13.65 3.70
CA GLU A 127 29.25 14.06 2.80
C GLU A 127 30.19 12.91 2.45
N LYS A 128 30.56 12.09 3.44
CA LYS A 128 31.39 10.91 3.23
C LYS A 128 30.71 9.89 2.33
N LEU A 129 29.42 9.60 2.54
CA LEU A 129 28.65 8.70 1.67
C LEU A 129 28.56 9.24 0.24
N LEU A 130 28.26 10.53 0.07
CA LEU A 130 28.21 11.20 -1.24
C LEU A 130 29.57 11.19 -1.96
N SER A 131 30.67 11.24 -1.21
CA SER A 131 32.02 11.14 -1.78
C SER A 131 32.28 9.76 -2.42
N PHE A 132 31.71 8.69 -1.85
CA PHE A 132 31.83 7.35 -2.43
C PHE A 132 31.10 7.22 -3.77
N LEU A 133 30.00 7.96 -3.97
CA LEU A 133 29.28 7.98 -5.24
C LEU A 133 30.09 8.57 -6.40
N LYS A 134 31.20 9.26 -6.13
CA LYS A 134 32.10 9.80 -7.16
C LYS A 134 33.06 8.75 -7.73
N HIS A 135 33.14 7.57 -7.13
CA HIS A 135 34.00 6.50 -7.64
C HIS A 135 33.32 5.82 -8.84
N SER A 136 34.10 5.48 -9.87
CA SER A 136 33.58 4.86 -11.09
C SER A 136 33.13 3.40 -10.91
N HIS A 137 33.53 2.76 -9.81
CA HIS A 137 33.17 1.39 -9.45
C HIS A 137 33.34 1.18 -7.93
N GLY A 138 32.62 0.21 -7.39
CA GLY A 138 32.63 -0.14 -5.96
C GLY A 138 31.30 -0.73 -5.51
N LEU A 139 31.26 -1.30 -4.31
CA LEU A 139 30.05 -1.83 -3.70
C LEU A 139 29.75 -1.04 -2.42
N LEU A 140 28.58 -0.44 -2.34
CA LEU A 140 28.03 0.15 -1.11
C LEU A 140 26.95 -0.79 -0.57
N VAL A 141 27.14 -1.28 0.66
CA VAL A 141 26.18 -2.16 1.33
C VAL A 141 25.47 -1.37 2.42
N PHE A 142 24.15 -1.25 2.29
CA PHE A 142 23.27 -0.72 3.33
C PHE A 142 22.68 -1.88 4.11
N THR A 143 22.79 -1.83 5.43
CA THR A 143 22.29 -2.85 6.35
C THR A 143 21.48 -2.20 7.45
N GLY A 144 20.43 -2.88 7.89
CA GLY A 144 19.51 -2.46 8.93
C GLY A 144 18.34 -3.44 9.07
N PRO A 145 17.59 -3.39 10.17
CA PRO A 145 16.33 -4.12 10.29
C PRO A 145 15.30 -3.61 9.27
N THR A 146 14.21 -4.35 9.08
CA THR A 146 13.11 -3.86 8.22
C THR A 146 12.46 -2.63 8.85
N GLY A 147 12.49 -1.51 8.13
CA GLY A 147 11.95 -0.21 8.55
C GLY A 147 13.03 0.86 8.57
#